data_AF-A0A920HP11-F1
#
_entry.id   AF-A0A920HP11-F1
#
_cell.length_a   1.000
_cell.length_b   1.000
_cell.length_c   1.000
_cell.angle_alpha   90.00
_cell.angle_beta   90.00
_cell.angle_gamma   90.00
#
_symmetry.space_group_name_H-M   'P 1'
#
loop_
_entity.id
_entity.type
_entity.pdbx_description
1 polymer ?
#
loop_
_entity_poly.entity_id
_entity_poly.type
_entity_poly.pdbx_seq_one_letter_code
_entity_poly.pdbx_strand_id
1 'polypeptide(L)'
;MVTLNKIYTKTGDEGLTSLGDGSRISKNNIRVEAYGTIDEANSIIGVVRSYTKTSELIILDNFLSSIQNELFDLGAELSTPNEDANRQLSISQSQIDRLEQEIDQLNVGLSPLKSFVLPGGTAASSFLHLARTTIRRAERLMVELSIKEKNSVSKVTIF
;
A
#
# COMPACT_ATOMS: atom_id res chain seq x y z
N MET A 1 -9.95 16.58 7.61
CA MET A 1 -8.95 16.57 8.70
C MET A 1 -9.17 15.31 9.52
N VAL A 2 -8.18 14.40 9.55
CA VAL A 2 -8.25 13.18 10.38
C VAL A 2 -7.86 13.55 11.81
N THR A 3 -8.63 13.12 12.82
CA THR A 3 -8.34 13.39 14.23
C THR A 3 -8.19 12.08 14.99
N LEU A 4 -7.00 11.82 15.50
CA LEU A 4 -6.72 10.68 16.38
C LEU A 4 -6.76 11.18 17.83
N ASN A 5 -7.90 11.01 18.51
CA ASN A 5 -8.05 11.38 19.92
C ASN A 5 -7.99 10.14 20.84
N LYS A 6 -9.04 9.31 20.86
CA LYS A 6 -9.15 8.08 21.61
C LYS A 6 -9.11 6.92 20.63
N ILE A 7 -8.12 6.05 20.78
CA ILE A 7 -7.88 4.94 19.84
C ILE A 7 -9.02 3.90 19.88
N TYR A 8 -9.58 3.60 21.06
CA TYR A 8 -10.71 2.66 21.20
C TYR A 8 -12.03 3.41 21.46
N THR A 9 -13.00 3.20 20.57
CA THR A 9 -14.35 3.82 20.63
C THR A 9 -15.46 2.83 20.95
N LYS A 10 -15.17 1.52 20.86
CA LYS A 10 -16.14 0.39 20.97
C LYS A 10 -17.22 0.35 19.88
N THR A 11 -17.22 1.29 18.93
CA THR A 11 -18.26 1.35 17.89
C THR A 11 -18.21 0.16 16.93
N GLY A 12 -17.08 -0.55 16.86
CA GLY A 12 -16.91 -1.74 16.03
C GLY A 12 -17.02 -3.08 16.76
N ASP A 13 -17.47 -3.12 18.01
CA ASP A 13 -17.51 -4.36 18.80
C ASP A 13 -18.50 -5.39 18.22
N GLU A 14 -19.53 -4.92 17.50
CA GLU A 14 -20.51 -5.77 16.79
C GLU A 14 -20.00 -6.27 15.41
N GLY A 15 -18.71 -6.09 15.10
CA GLY A 15 -18.11 -6.57 13.85
C GLY A 15 -18.30 -5.64 12.64
N LEU A 16 -18.81 -4.43 12.85
CA LEU A 16 -18.94 -3.38 11.83
C LEU A 16 -17.82 -2.34 11.92
N THR A 17 -17.52 -1.65 10.82
CA THR A 17 -16.61 -0.50 10.76
C THR A 17 -17.19 0.60 9.87
N SER A 18 -16.67 1.83 9.99
CA SER A 18 -17.04 2.94 9.11
C SER A 18 -16.01 3.11 7.99
N LEU A 19 -16.51 3.41 6.78
CA LEU A 19 -15.72 3.83 5.62
C LEU A 19 -15.42 5.34 5.67
N GLY A 20 -14.60 5.83 4.73
CA GLY A 20 -14.22 7.25 4.63
C GLY A 20 -15.41 8.18 4.37
N ASP A 21 -16.46 7.68 3.71
CA ASP A 21 -17.73 8.38 3.48
C ASP A 21 -18.70 8.31 4.68
N GLY A 22 -18.31 7.61 5.76
CA GLY A 22 -19.11 7.40 6.97
C GLY A 22 -20.07 6.21 6.90
N SER A 23 -20.22 5.55 5.75
CA SER A 23 -21.06 4.36 5.62
C SER A 23 -20.53 3.21 6.49
N ARG A 24 -21.42 2.33 6.97
CA ARG A 24 -21.05 1.20 7.85
C ARG A 24 -21.10 -0.12 7.12
N ILE A 25 -20.00 -0.87 7.19
CA ILE A 25 -19.87 -2.19 6.56
C ILE A 25 -19.31 -3.21 7.55
N SER A 26 -19.47 -4.50 7.22
CA SER A 26 -18.83 -5.57 7.98
C SER A 26 -17.30 -5.48 7.90
N LYS A 27 -16.61 -5.77 9.00
CA LYS A 27 -15.13 -5.85 9.04
C LYS A 27 -14.56 -6.94 8.12
N ASN A 28 -15.37 -7.94 7.74
CA ASN A 28 -14.97 -8.98 6.78
C ASN A 28 -15.27 -8.63 5.31
N ASN A 29 -15.72 -7.41 5.02
CA ASN A 29 -15.98 -6.98 3.66
C ASN A 29 -14.66 -6.87 2.87
N ILE A 30 -14.68 -7.25 1.59
CA ILE A 30 -13.51 -7.26 0.70
C ILE A 30 -12.79 -5.90 0.62
N ARG A 31 -13.53 -4.79 0.71
CA ARG A 31 -12.96 -3.44 0.74
C ARG A 31 -12.09 -3.24 1.97
N VAL A 32 -12.58 -3.68 3.15
CA VAL A 32 -11.83 -3.62 4.42
C VAL A 32 -10.57 -4.47 4.35
N GLU A 33 -10.69 -5.68 3.79
CA GLU A 33 -9.56 -6.58 3.60
C GLU A 33 -8.50 -5.98 2.65
N ALA A 34 -8.94 -5.31 1.58
CA ALA A 34 -8.05 -4.68 0.61
C ALA A 34 -7.21 -3.55 1.23
N TYR A 35 -7.84 -2.51 1.79
CA TYR A 35 -7.08 -1.41 2.41
C TYR A 35 -6.38 -1.83 3.71
N GLY A 36 -6.91 -2.83 4.43
CA GLY A 36 -6.24 -3.42 5.58
C GLY A 36 -4.96 -4.15 5.20
N THR A 37 -4.94 -4.84 4.05
CA THR A 37 -3.72 -5.47 3.52
C THR A 37 -2.71 -4.43 3.01
N ILE A 38 -3.18 -3.29 2.49
CA ILE A 38 -2.31 -2.15 2.17
C ILE A 38 -1.64 -1.61 3.44
N ASP A 39 -2.38 -1.45 4.53
CA ASP A 39 -1.83 -1.03 5.84
C ASP A 39 -0.81 -2.04 6.39
N GLU A 40 -1.06 -3.34 6.22
CA GLU A 40 -0.09 -4.39 6.57
C GLU A 40 1.21 -4.27 5.77
N ALA A 41 1.12 -4.06 4.45
CA ALA A 41 2.29 -3.83 3.61
C ALA A 41 3.04 -2.56 4.02
N ASN A 42 2.31 -1.47 4.32
CA ASN A 42 2.87 -0.20 4.76
C ASN A 42 3.61 -0.35 6.10
N SER A 43 3.08 -1.17 7.00
CA SER A 43 3.70 -1.51 8.28
C SER A 43 5.02 -2.29 8.09
N ILE A 44 5.05 -3.25 7.16
CA ILE A 44 6.29 -3.98 6.82
C ILE A 44 7.35 -3.04 6.24
N ILE A 45 6.95 -2.10 5.37
CA ILE A 45 7.86 -1.07 4.85
C ILE A 45 8.42 -0.21 5.99
N GLY A 46 7.60 0.14 6.99
CA GLY A 46 8.07 0.82 8.21
C GLY A 46 9.16 0.04 8.94
N VAL A 47 9.07 -1.29 8.99
CA VAL A 47 10.13 -2.15 9.54
C VAL A 47 11.39 -2.09 8.68
N VAL A 48 11.28 -2.19 7.35
CA VAL A 48 12.43 -2.04 6.43
C VAL A 48 13.16 -0.72 6.69
N ARG A 49 12.39 0.37 6.84
CA ARG A 49 12.93 1.71 7.10
C ARG A 49 13.71 1.83 8.40
N SER A 50 13.45 0.99 9.39
CA SER A 50 14.29 0.94 10.60
C SER A 50 15.72 0.47 10.33
N TYR A 51 15.96 -0.22 9.21
CA TYR A 51 17.26 -0.74 8.79
C TYR A 51 17.94 0.08 7.67
N THR A 52 17.23 0.99 7.00
CA THR A 52 17.74 1.76 5.83
C THR A 52 18.16 3.19 6.15
N LYS A 53 18.09 3.64 7.40
CA LYS A 53 18.54 4.97 7.85
C LYS A 53 20.07 5.07 8.00
N THR A 54 20.81 4.55 7.02
CA THR A 54 22.26 4.63 6.93
C THR A 54 22.65 5.46 5.72
N SER A 55 23.87 6.03 5.70
CA SER A 55 24.35 6.81 4.56
C SER A 55 24.37 6.01 3.25
N GLU A 56 24.60 4.70 3.32
CA GLU A 56 24.61 3.79 2.17
C GLU A 56 23.21 3.55 1.61
N LEU A 57 22.17 3.47 2.46
CA LEU A 57 20.81 3.10 2.08
C LEU A 57 19.83 4.29 2.10
N ILE A 58 20.31 5.51 2.31
CA ILE A 58 19.45 6.69 2.48
C ILE A 58 18.56 6.98 1.27
N ILE A 59 19.07 6.71 0.06
CA ILE A 59 18.29 6.87 -1.18
C ILE A 59 17.11 5.89 -1.17
N LEU A 60 17.34 4.64 -0.79
CA LEU A 60 16.28 3.64 -0.63
C LEU A 60 15.30 4.02 0.48
N ASP A 61 15.75 4.53 1.63
CA ASP A 61 14.84 5.00 2.68
C ASP A 61 13.91 6.12 2.19
N ASN A 62 14.43 7.04 1.38
CA ASN A 62 13.64 8.13 0.79
C ASN A 62 12.56 7.58 -0.16
N PHE A 63 12.91 6.62 -1.04
CA PHE A 63 11.92 5.96 -1.91
C PHE A 63 10.84 5.25 -1.09
N LEU A 64 11.25 4.49 -0.07
CA LEU A 64 10.32 3.80 0.83
C LEU A 64 9.44 4.79 1.59
N SER A 65 9.97 5.94 2.01
CA SER A 65 9.19 6.99 2.67
C SER A 65 8.10 7.56 1.76
N SER A 66 8.40 7.80 0.48
CA SER A 66 7.41 8.23 -0.51
C SER A 66 6.34 7.16 -0.67
N ILE A 67 6.74 5.89 -0.85
CA ILE A 67 5.82 4.76 -1.00
C ILE A 67 4.88 4.64 0.22
N GLN A 68 5.35 4.85 1.45
CA GLN A 68 4.47 4.79 2.63
C GLN A 68 3.36 5.85 2.61
N ASN A 69 3.64 7.06 2.09
CA ASN A 69 2.63 8.11 1.94
C ASN A 69 1.63 7.74 0.84
N GLU A 70 2.12 7.22 -0.28
CA GLU A 70 1.28 6.80 -1.40
C GLU A 70 0.37 5.62 -1.03
N LEU A 71 0.85 4.67 -0.24
CA LEU A 71 0.02 3.59 0.30
C LEU A 71 -1.05 4.11 1.27
N PHE A 72 -0.78 5.20 1.99
CA PHE A 72 -1.80 5.89 2.80
C PHE A 72 -2.88 6.54 1.93
N ASP A 73 -2.48 7.25 0.87
CA ASP A 73 -3.40 7.85 -0.09
C ASP A 73 -4.25 6.78 -0.78
N LEU A 74 -3.63 5.67 -1.21
CA LEU A 74 -4.33 4.52 -1.76
C LEU A 74 -5.31 3.89 -0.76
N GLY A 75 -4.91 3.75 0.50
CA GLY A 75 -5.82 3.30 1.55
C GLY A 75 -7.03 4.22 1.71
N ALA A 76 -6.83 5.53 1.63
CA ALA A 76 -7.90 6.52 1.68
C ALA A 76 -8.86 6.39 0.48
N GLU A 77 -8.33 6.25 -0.74
CA GLU A 77 -9.10 5.97 -1.96
C GLU A 77 -9.98 4.73 -1.78
N LEU A 78 -9.37 3.60 -1.41
CA LEU A 78 -10.06 2.33 -1.22
C LEU A 78 -11.09 2.37 -0.09
N SER A 79 -10.88 3.21 0.92
CA SER A 79 -11.82 3.37 2.03
C SER A 79 -13.06 4.19 1.67
N THR A 80 -13.09 4.90 0.54
CA THR A 80 -14.14 5.88 0.23
C THR A 80 -14.88 5.51 -1.06
N PRO A 81 -16.06 4.86 -0.97
CA PRO A 81 -16.85 4.53 -2.15
C PRO A 81 -17.52 5.77 -2.73
N ASN A 82 -17.42 5.97 -4.05
CA ASN A 82 -18.22 6.93 -4.82
C ASN A 82 -18.08 8.43 -4.44
N GLU A 83 -16.87 8.95 -4.21
CA GLU A 83 -16.68 10.40 -4.26
C GLU A 83 -16.59 10.92 -5.70
N ASP A 84 -17.04 12.17 -5.92
CA ASP A 84 -16.75 12.91 -7.15
C ASP A 84 -15.24 12.83 -7.41
N ALA A 85 -14.85 12.41 -8.61
CA ALA A 85 -13.44 12.23 -9.04
C ALA A 85 -12.54 13.45 -8.79
N ASN A 86 -13.12 14.61 -8.50
CA ASN A 86 -12.43 15.86 -8.16
C ASN A 86 -11.96 15.97 -6.70
N ARG A 87 -12.32 15.04 -5.80
CA ARG A 87 -11.93 15.07 -4.37
C ARG A 87 -11.08 13.88 -3.92
N GLN A 88 -10.86 12.92 -4.80
CA GLN A 88 -10.18 11.68 -4.47
C GLN A 88 -8.66 11.90 -4.44
N LEU A 89 -8.03 11.59 -3.30
CA LEU A 89 -6.59 11.35 -3.26
C LEU A 89 -6.33 10.04 -3.99
N SER A 90 -6.00 10.14 -5.27
CA SER A 90 -5.76 8.97 -6.13
C SER A 90 -4.32 8.91 -6.58
N ILE A 91 -3.84 7.69 -6.78
CA ILE A 91 -2.54 7.45 -7.39
C ILE A 91 -2.55 8.03 -8.82
N SER A 92 -1.59 8.89 -9.10
CA SER A 92 -1.39 9.54 -10.38
C SER A 92 -0.41 8.76 -11.25
N GLN A 93 -0.52 8.91 -12.58
CA GLN A 93 0.43 8.32 -13.52
C GLN A 93 1.88 8.75 -13.23
N SER A 94 2.10 10.00 -12.83
CA SER A 94 3.43 10.49 -12.48
C SER A 94 4.09 9.76 -11.30
N GLN A 95 3.28 9.21 -10.38
CA GLN A 95 3.81 8.40 -9.28
C GLN A 95 4.26 7.02 -9.77
N ILE A 96 3.53 6.44 -10.73
CA ILE A 96 3.91 5.18 -11.40
C ILE A 96 5.20 5.39 -12.19
N ASP A 97 5.25 6.44 -13.02
CA ASP A 97 6.42 6.77 -13.83
C ASP A 97 7.67 7.00 -12.94
N ARG A 98 7.50 7.61 -11.76
CA ARG A 98 8.56 7.75 -10.76
C ARG A 98 9.03 6.38 -10.24
N LEU A 99 8.11 5.47 -9.89
CA LEU A 99 8.48 4.13 -9.41
C LEU A 99 9.26 3.35 -10.45
N GLU A 100 8.90 3.44 -11.72
CA GLU A 100 9.63 2.81 -12.83
C GLU A 100 11.07 3.36 -12.92
N GLN A 101 11.24 4.68 -12.82
CA GLN A 101 12.56 5.32 -12.79
C GLN A 101 13.39 4.91 -11.57
N GLU A 102 12.78 4.76 -10.40
CA GLU A 102 13.45 4.31 -9.18
C GLU A 102 13.87 2.84 -9.28
N ILE A 103 13.05 1.98 -9.90
CA ILE A 103 13.39 0.59 -10.21
C ILE A 103 14.59 0.55 -11.16
N ASP A 104 14.58 1.34 -12.23
CA ASP A 104 15.70 1.44 -13.16
C ASP A 104 16.97 1.88 -12.45
N GLN A 105 16.90 2.91 -11.60
CA GLN A 105 18.03 3.41 -10.82
C GLN A 105 18.62 2.33 -9.90
N LEU A 106 17.78 1.54 -9.23
CA LEU A 106 18.22 0.44 -8.37
C LEU A 106 18.82 -0.73 -9.17
N ASN A 107 18.42 -0.90 -10.43
CA ASN A 107 18.88 -1.97 -11.30
C ASN A 107 20.19 -1.67 -12.05
N VAL A 108 20.60 -0.40 -12.22
CA VAL A 108 21.77 -0.01 -13.05
C VAL A 108 23.03 -0.84 -12.76
N GLY A 109 23.30 -1.17 -11.50
CA GLY A 109 24.51 -1.90 -11.09
C GLY A 109 24.35 -3.43 -11.03
N LEU A 110 23.18 -3.98 -11.33
CA LEU A 110 22.88 -5.40 -11.13
C LEU A 110 23.10 -6.21 -12.41
N SER A 111 23.79 -7.33 -12.28
CA SER A 111 23.89 -8.30 -13.38
C SER A 111 22.56 -9.03 -13.58
N PRO A 112 22.17 -9.35 -14.82
CA PRO A 112 20.99 -10.15 -15.09
C PRO A 112 21.02 -11.50 -14.36
N LEU A 113 19.92 -11.85 -13.70
CA LEU A 113 19.78 -13.14 -13.03
C LEU A 113 19.31 -14.20 -14.02
N LYS A 114 19.85 -15.43 -13.89
CA LYS A 114 19.46 -16.61 -14.70
C LYS A 114 18.61 -17.62 -13.92
N SER A 115 18.30 -17.33 -12.66
CA SER A 115 17.50 -18.20 -11.78
C SER A 115 16.80 -17.35 -10.72
N PHE A 116 15.83 -17.95 -10.03
CA PHE A 116 15.15 -17.32 -8.91
C PHE A 116 16.08 -17.13 -7.71
N VAL A 117 15.83 -16.05 -6.97
CA VAL A 117 16.50 -15.75 -5.71
C VAL A 117 15.66 -16.33 -4.58
N LEU A 118 16.31 -17.04 -3.66
CA LEU A 118 15.69 -17.42 -2.40
C LEU A 118 15.48 -16.15 -1.56
N PRO A 119 14.23 -15.81 -1.18
CA PRO A 119 13.95 -14.60 -0.41
C PRO A 119 14.71 -14.57 0.92
N GLY A 120 15.63 -13.62 1.08
CA GLY A 120 16.51 -13.56 2.26
C GLY A 120 17.61 -12.52 2.10
N GLY A 121 18.74 -12.73 2.78
CA GLY A 121 19.87 -11.81 2.77
C GLY A 121 19.93 -10.96 4.03
N THR A 122 20.08 -9.64 3.89
CA THR A 122 20.02 -8.73 5.05
C THR A 122 18.62 -8.68 5.65
N ALA A 123 18.49 -8.13 6.87
CA ALA A 123 17.17 -7.89 7.48
C ALA A 123 16.28 -7.04 6.55
N ALA A 124 16.81 -5.93 6.02
CA ALA A 124 16.09 -5.08 5.07
C ALA A 124 15.63 -5.84 3.82
N SER A 125 16.51 -6.64 3.20
CA SER A 125 16.17 -7.42 2.00
C SER A 125 15.11 -8.49 2.28
N SER A 126 15.21 -9.18 3.41
CA SER A 126 14.22 -10.20 3.82
C SER A 126 12.84 -9.58 4.05
N PHE A 127 12.77 -8.43 4.72
CA PHE A 127 11.51 -7.70 4.91
C PHE A 127 10.98 -7.08 3.61
N LEU A 128 11.85 -6.63 2.69
CA LEU A 128 11.42 -6.19 1.36
C LEU A 128 10.79 -7.33 0.55
N HIS A 129 11.32 -8.55 0.65
CA HIS A 129 10.68 -9.70 0.02
C HIS A 129 9.31 -10.03 0.64
N LEU A 130 9.15 -9.85 1.96
CA LEU A 130 7.86 -9.99 2.64
C LEU A 130 6.87 -8.89 2.23
N ALA A 131 7.32 -7.64 2.14
CA ALA A 131 6.53 -6.52 1.64
C ALA A 131 6.06 -6.80 0.22
N ARG A 132 6.96 -7.23 -0.68
CA ARG A 132 6.65 -7.61 -2.06
C ARG A 132 5.54 -8.66 -2.13
N THR A 133 5.58 -9.72 -1.32
CA THR A 133 4.51 -10.74 -1.33
C THR A 133 3.19 -10.22 -0.78
N THR A 134 3.24 -9.30 0.19
CA THR A 134 2.06 -8.69 0.82
C THR A 134 1.38 -7.69 -0.12
N ILE A 135 2.16 -6.85 -0.82
CA ILE A 135 1.66 -5.97 -1.89
C ILE A 135 0.98 -6.79 -2.98
N ARG A 136 1.57 -7.92 -3.41
CA ARG A 136 0.92 -8.83 -4.37
C ARG A 136 -0.38 -9.45 -3.84
N ARG A 137 -0.53 -9.59 -2.52
CA ARG A 137 -1.80 -10.02 -1.91
C ARG A 137 -2.82 -8.89 -1.94
N ALA A 138 -2.42 -7.67 -1.59
CA ALA A 138 -3.27 -6.48 -1.71
C ALA A 138 -3.79 -6.30 -3.14
N GLU A 139 -2.91 -6.41 -4.13
CA GLU A 139 -3.23 -6.35 -5.57
C GLU A 139 -4.37 -7.32 -5.93
N ARG A 140 -4.28 -8.59 -5.52
CA ARG A 140 -5.34 -9.58 -5.80
C ARG A 140 -6.68 -9.21 -5.13
N LEU A 141 -6.64 -8.67 -3.92
CA LEU A 141 -7.84 -8.22 -3.21
C LEU A 141 -8.46 -6.99 -3.88
N MET A 142 -7.65 -6.06 -4.39
CA MET A 142 -8.10 -4.91 -5.16
C MET A 142 -8.71 -5.33 -6.50
N VAL A 143 -8.13 -6.33 -7.17
CA VAL A 143 -8.74 -6.94 -8.37
C VAL A 143 -10.10 -7.54 -8.02
N GLU A 144 -10.21 -8.31 -6.94
CA GLU A 144 -11.50 -8.87 -6.50
C GLU A 144 -12.54 -7.79 -6.16
N LEU A 145 -12.12 -6.74 -5.44
CA LEU A 145 -12.94 -5.58 -5.14
C LEU A 145 -13.45 -4.91 -6.43
N SER A 146 -12.57 -4.71 -7.43
CA SER A 146 -12.94 -4.10 -8.71
C SER A 146 -13.99 -4.90 -9.50
N ILE A 147 -14.01 -6.23 -9.33
CA ILE A 147 -14.99 -7.12 -9.94
C ILE A 147 -16.33 -7.03 -9.22
N LYS A 148 -16.31 -6.99 -7.87
CA LYS A 148 -17.52 -6.95 -7.03
C LYS A 148 -18.19 -5.59 -7.01
N GLU A 149 -17.41 -4.52 -7.06
CA GLU A 149 -17.87 -3.14 -6.92
C GLU A 149 -17.36 -2.31 -8.11
N LYS A 150 -18.27 -1.92 -9.02
CA LYS A 150 -17.90 -1.11 -10.19
C LYS A 150 -17.29 0.23 -9.76
N ASN A 151 -16.22 0.66 -10.44
CA ASN A 151 -15.51 1.92 -10.19
C ASN A 151 -14.98 2.07 -8.74
N SER A 152 -14.72 0.96 -8.05
CA SER A 152 -14.25 0.95 -6.65
C SER A 152 -12.75 1.21 -6.48
N VAL A 153 -11.98 1.04 -7.56
CA VAL A 153 -10.54 1.25 -7.63
C VAL A 153 -10.27 2.01 -8.92
N SER A 154 -9.41 3.04 -8.88
CA SER A 154 -9.07 3.78 -10.09
C SER A 154 -8.43 2.86 -11.13
N LYS A 155 -8.67 3.15 -12.42
CA LYS A 155 -8.05 2.36 -13.52
C LYS A 155 -6.52 2.44 -13.50
N VAL A 156 -5.97 3.53 -12.96
CA VAL A 156 -4.53 3.77 -12.81
C VAL A 156 -3.93 2.91 -11.69
N THR A 157 -4.76 2.37 -10.79
CA THR A 157 -4.29 1.64 -9.60
C THR A 157 -4.47 0.12 -9.71
N ILE A 158 -5.30 -0.37 -10.65
CA ILE A 158 -5.48 -1.81 -10.90
C ILE A 158 -4.36 -2.38 -11.80
N PHE A 159 -3.75 -1.53 -12.63
CA PHE A 159 -2.77 -1.89 -13.67
C PHE A 159 -1.52 -1.05 -13.53
#